data_AF-A0A272EME5-F1
#
_entry.id   AF-A0A272EME5-F1
#
_cell.length_a   1.000
_cell.length_b   1.000
_cell.length_c   1.000
_cell.angle_alpha   90.00
_cell.angle_beta   90.00
_cell.angle_gamma   90.00
#
_symmetry.space_group_name_H-M   'P 1'
#
loop_
_entity.id
_entity.type
_entity.pdbx_description
1 polymer ?
#
loop_
_entity_poly.entity_id
_entity_poly.type
_entity_poly.pdbx_seq_one_letter_code
_entity_poly.pdbx_strand_id
1 'polypeptide(L)'
;MDVAAGCITTLTDGVVDDFALEPMSADGMTAFLAAVQQRLEVLRKAISLATLPLTWASQIQNLIAGIKNDLAMPAAYASALRGLTDLVGGGADDYELSDTARPRVVSRITSAARSSDTELTGVATTEGAVRRNLGQEDALRSRLLVTAAAQVALTDYRAEVDRDAALDSTVTAIDALLPGMPDATFQAAVTARAALIDALLAQDLRPAASRDVSAALPAVVLAYRLGVDESVFLARNAVRHPLFVKGRVHG
;
A
#
# COMPACT_ATOMS: atom_id res chain seq x y z
N MET A 1 -7.44 -16.20 -2.22
CA MET A 1 -7.14 -15.13 -1.24
C MET A 1 -6.21 -15.64 -0.15
N ASP A 2 -6.56 -16.68 0.61
CA ASP A 2 -5.75 -17.17 1.75
C ASP A 2 -4.29 -17.50 1.43
N VAL A 3 -4.03 -18.14 0.28
CA VAL A 3 -2.65 -18.43 -0.17
C VAL A 3 -1.85 -17.14 -0.39
N ALA A 4 -2.46 -16.13 -1.03
CA ALA A 4 -1.81 -14.85 -1.26
C ALA A 4 -1.55 -14.10 0.06
N ALA A 5 -2.50 -14.12 0.99
CA ALA A 5 -2.31 -13.57 2.33
C ALA A 5 -1.13 -14.24 3.04
N GLY A 6 -1.06 -15.57 3.01
CA GLY A 6 0.07 -16.33 3.57
C GLY A 6 1.41 -15.97 2.93
N CYS A 7 1.47 -15.86 1.60
CA CYS A 7 2.71 -15.44 0.92
C CYS A 7 3.13 -14.01 1.26
N ILE A 8 2.17 -13.09 1.44
CA ILE A 8 2.46 -11.72 1.89
C ILE A 8 3.02 -11.74 3.31
N THR A 9 2.44 -12.53 4.23
CA THR A 9 2.97 -12.70 5.59
C THR A 9 4.40 -13.24 5.57
N THR A 10 4.69 -14.27 4.78
CA THR A 10 6.05 -14.83 4.64
C THR A 10 7.04 -13.79 4.12
N LEU A 11 6.63 -12.93 3.18
CA LEU A 11 7.44 -11.80 2.72
C LEU A 11 7.69 -10.80 3.87
N THR A 12 6.65 -10.43 4.61
CA THR A 12 6.77 -9.54 5.76
C THR A 12 7.71 -10.11 6.84
N ASP A 13 7.63 -11.40 7.14
CA ASP A 13 8.55 -12.11 8.05
C ASP A 13 9.99 -11.99 7.56
N GLY A 14 10.26 -12.36 6.31
CA GLY A 14 11.61 -12.30 5.74
C GLY A 14 12.20 -10.89 5.69
N VAL A 15 11.35 -9.87 5.51
CA VAL A 15 11.77 -8.45 5.53
C VAL A 15 12.20 -8.00 6.92
N VAL A 16 11.49 -8.43 7.98
CA VAL A 16 11.83 -8.10 9.37
C VAL A 16 13.08 -8.86 9.82
N ASP A 17 13.18 -10.15 9.48
CA ASP A 17 14.31 -11.00 9.87
C ASP A 17 15.64 -10.57 9.21
N ASP A 18 15.58 -9.99 8.01
CA ASP A 18 16.74 -9.45 7.28
C ASP A 18 17.24 -8.11 7.84
N PHE A 19 16.46 -7.44 8.71
CA PHE A 19 16.83 -6.12 9.20
C PHE A 19 17.91 -6.18 10.30
N ALA A 20 19.04 -5.55 10.01
CA ALA A 20 20.10 -5.30 10.96
C ALA A 20 20.61 -3.87 10.79
N LEU A 21 21.18 -3.30 11.85
CA LEU A 21 21.88 -2.02 11.81
C LEU A 21 23.35 -2.23 12.14
N GLU A 22 24.23 -1.52 11.43
CA GLU A 22 25.65 -1.44 11.78
C GLU A 22 25.86 -0.59 13.04
N PRO A 23 26.87 -0.91 13.87
CA PRO A 23 27.27 -0.04 14.98
C PRO A 23 27.63 1.37 14.48
N MET A 24 27.18 2.38 15.20
CA MET A 24 27.41 3.79 14.87
C MET A 24 27.85 4.58 16.10
N SER A 25 28.45 5.74 15.88
CA SER A 25 28.82 6.66 16.96
C SER A 25 27.58 7.19 17.69
N ALA A 26 27.74 7.73 18.90
CA ALA A 26 26.63 8.34 19.65
C ALA A 26 26.00 9.52 18.89
N ASP A 27 26.84 10.34 18.24
CA ASP A 27 26.39 11.45 17.39
C ASP A 27 25.71 10.93 16.12
N GLY A 28 26.24 9.83 15.55
CA GLY A 28 25.65 9.13 14.41
C GLY A 28 24.27 8.56 14.72
N MET A 29 24.09 7.97 15.90
CA MET A 29 22.79 7.51 16.38
C MET A 29 21.79 8.65 16.48
N THR A 30 22.20 9.80 17.03
CA THR A 30 21.32 10.98 17.12
C THR A 30 20.91 11.48 15.73
N ALA A 31 21.84 11.52 14.78
CA ALA A 31 21.56 11.91 13.40
C ALA A 31 20.66 10.91 12.66
N PHE A 32 20.89 9.61 12.87
CA PHE A 32 20.06 8.53 12.35
C PHE A 32 18.61 8.68 12.85
N LEU A 33 18.42 8.83 14.16
CA LEU A 33 17.11 9.03 14.77
C LEU A 33 16.37 10.23 14.19
N ALA A 34 17.05 11.37 14.04
CA ALA A 34 16.45 12.58 13.49
C ALA A 34 15.98 12.38 12.03
N ALA A 35 16.80 11.73 11.20
CA ALA A 35 16.45 11.44 9.81
C ALA A 35 15.27 10.46 9.71
N VAL A 36 15.25 9.38 10.51
CA VAL A 36 14.13 8.44 10.52
C VAL A 36 12.84 9.11 11.00
N GLN A 37 12.91 9.97 12.02
CA GLN A 37 11.74 10.74 12.47
C GLN A 37 11.17 11.64 11.36
N GLN A 38 12.03 12.31 10.59
CA GLN A 38 11.60 13.12 9.45
C GLN A 38 10.90 12.27 8.38
N ARG A 39 11.40 11.06 8.11
CA ARG A 39 10.79 10.12 7.15
C ARG A 39 9.43 9.60 7.63
N LEU A 40 9.30 9.24 8.90
CA LEU A 40 8.02 8.83 9.48
C LEU A 40 6.98 9.95 9.42
N GLU A 41 7.41 11.20 9.52
CA GLU A 41 6.53 12.37 9.36
C GLU A 41 6.05 12.54 7.90
N VAL A 42 6.91 12.28 6.91
CA VAL A 42 6.49 12.22 5.50
C VAL A 42 5.48 11.11 5.28
N LEU A 43 5.73 9.92 5.83
CA LEU A 43 4.80 8.81 5.78
C LEU A 43 3.44 9.17 6.40
N ARG A 44 3.45 9.80 7.58
CA ARG A 44 2.25 10.31 8.25
C ARG A 44 1.44 11.23 7.34
N LYS A 45 2.10 12.19 6.68
CA LYS A 45 1.44 13.09 5.73
C LYS A 45 0.87 12.34 4.53
N ALA A 46 1.64 11.44 3.93
CA ALA A 46 1.20 10.65 2.77
C ALA A 46 -0.04 9.81 3.10
N ILE A 47 -0.05 9.15 4.26
CA ILE A 47 -1.17 8.37 4.77
C ILE A 47 -2.38 9.27 5.08
N SER A 48 -2.17 10.43 5.72
CA SER A 48 -3.27 11.35 6.05
C SER A 48 -4.01 11.89 4.82
N LEU A 49 -3.32 12.02 3.69
CA LEU A 49 -3.91 12.45 2.42
C LEU A 49 -4.71 11.35 1.72
N ALA A 50 -4.67 10.12 2.22
CA ALA A 50 -5.45 9.01 1.67
C ALA A 50 -6.91 8.99 2.15
N THR A 51 -7.39 10.05 2.82
CA THR A 51 -8.77 10.19 3.35
C THR A 51 -9.17 9.02 4.23
N LEU A 52 -8.25 8.54 5.06
CA LEU A 52 -8.52 7.44 5.95
C LEU A 52 -9.54 7.85 7.02
N PRO A 53 -10.43 6.93 7.46
CA PRO A 53 -11.22 7.08 8.68
C PRO A 53 -10.40 7.70 9.82
N LEU A 54 -10.97 8.70 10.51
CA LEU A 54 -10.28 9.45 11.57
C LEU A 54 -9.78 8.54 12.71
N THR A 55 -10.49 7.45 12.98
CA THR A 55 -10.10 6.41 13.94
C THR A 55 -8.82 5.70 13.50
N TRP A 56 -8.75 5.26 12.25
CA TRP A 56 -7.56 4.64 11.66
C TRP A 56 -6.37 5.60 11.65
N ALA A 57 -6.60 6.86 11.26
CA ALA A 57 -5.58 7.90 11.31
C ALA A 57 -5.02 8.13 12.72
N SER A 58 -5.88 8.10 13.76
CA SER A 58 -5.45 8.27 15.15
C SER A 58 -4.63 7.09 15.70
N GLN A 59 -4.96 5.87 15.31
CA GLN A 59 -4.22 4.67 15.72
C GLN A 59 -2.82 4.63 15.08
N ILE A 60 -2.71 4.96 13.79
CA ILE A 60 -1.42 5.10 13.11
C ILE A 60 -0.57 6.18 13.78
N GLN A 61 -1.18 7.32 14.18
CA GLN A 61 -0.45 8.39 14.86
C GLN A 61 0.12 7.94 16.22
N ASN A 62 -0.65 7.20 17.00
CA ASN A 62 -0.19 6.67 18.30
C ASN A 62 0.95 5.66 18.13
N LEU A 63 0.91 4.81 17.10
CA LEU A 63 1.98 3.86 16.80
C LEU A 63 3.26 4.56 16.31
N ILE A 64 3.15 5.56 15.42
CA ILE A 64 4.30 6.36 14.98
C ILE A 64 4.97 7.04 16.18
N ALA A 65 4.19 7.50 17.17
CA ALA A 65 4.74 8.05 18.40
C ALA A 65 5.46 6.99 19.24
N GLY A 66 4.96 5.75 19.30
CA GLY A 66 5.57 4.62 20.01
C GLY A 66 6.88 4.13 19.38
N ILE A 67 6.92 3.96 18.05
CA ILE A 67 8.08 3.50 17.27
C ILE A 67 9.34 4.34 17.55
N LYS A 68 9.17 5.63 17.88
CA LYS A 68 10.28 6.53 18.21
C LYS A 68 11.12 6.06 19.40
N ASN A 69 10.51 5.34 20.35
CA ASN A 69 11.21 4.85 21.53
C ASN A 69 12.02 3.57 21.24
N ASP A 70 11.66 2.83 20.19
CA ASP A 70 12.23 1.51 19.89
C ASP A 70 13.41 1.57 18.90
N LEU A 71 13.70 2.74 18.31
CA LEU A 71 14.76 2.93 17.33
C LEU A 71 16.18 2.58 17.84
N ALA A 72 16.38 2.55 19.16
CA ALA A 72 17.65 2.12 19.76
C ALA A 72 17.86 0.59 19.70
N MET A 73 16.82 -0.18 19.37
CA MET A 73 16.84 -1.64 19.29
C MET A 73 16.32 -2.09 17.92
N PRO A 74 17.20 -2.48 16.97
CA PRO A 74 16.83 -2.76 15.58
C PRO A 74 15.66 -3.74 15.43
N ALA A 75 15.67 -4.83 16.19
CA ALA A 75 14.61 -5.85 16.15
C ALA A 75 13.26 -5.33 16.67
N ALA A 76 13.28 -4.49 17.72
CA ALA A 76 12.07 -3.88 18.26
C ALA A 76 11.51 -2.86 17.26
N TYR A 77 12.37 -2.05 16.64
CA TYR A 77 11.98 -1.11 15.60
C TYR A 77 11.35 -1.80 14.39
N ALA A 78 11.96 -2.85 13.85
CA ALA A 78 11.41 -3.59 12.72
C ALA A 78 10.07 -4.23 13.04
N SER A 79 9.92 -4.78 14.25
CA SER A 79 8.64 -5.33 14.75
C SER A 79 7.58 -4.25 14.92
N ALA A 80 7.95 -3.06 15.40
CA ALA A 80 7.02 -1.95 15.59
C ALA A 80 6.58 -1.34 14.24
N LEU A 81 7.49 -1.21 13.27
CA LEU A 81 7.16 -0.86 11.89
C LEU A 81 6.23 -1.90 11.26
N ARG A 82 6.51 -3.19 11.46
CA ARG A 82 5.62 -4.26 11.01
C ARG A 82 4.22 -4.11 11.59
N GLY A 83 4.10 -3.90 12.89
CA GLY A 83 2.81 -3.70 13.55
C GLY A 83 2.05 -2.49 12.99
N LEU A 84 2.76 -1.41 12.64
CA LEU A 84 2.17 -0.29 11.93
C LEU A 84 1.69 -0.68 10.54
N THR A 85 2.47 -1.44 9.78
CA THR A 85 2.09 -1.85 8.42
C THR A 85 0.96 -2.89 8.42
N ASP A 86 0.91 -3.78 9.42
CA ASP A 86 -0.20 -4.72 9.61
C ASP A 86 -1.50 -3.97 9.96
N LEU A 87 -1.42 -2.91 10.79
CA LEU A 87 -2.57 -2.03 11.04
C LEU A 87 -3.00 -1.28 9.77
N VAL A 88 -2.05 -0.85 8.94
CA VAL A 88 -2.36 -0.18 7.67
C VAL A 88 -2.97 -1.16 6.66
N GLY A 89 -2.45 -2.38 6.58
CA GLY A 89 -2.93 -3.42 5.67
C GLY A 89 -4.28 -3.99 6.07
N GLY A 90 -4.41 -4.41 7.34
CA GLY A 90 -5.63 -5.02 7.87
C GLY A 90 -6.77 -4.02 8.15
N GLY A 91 -6.44 -2.76 8.48
CA GLY A 91 -7.45 -1.75 8.78
C GLY A 91 -8.37 -1.43 7.60
N ALA A 92 -7.97 -1.71 6.36
CA ALA A 92 -8.80 -1.46 5.18
C ALA A 92 -10.13 -2.23 5.19
N ASP A 93 -10.16 -3.43 5.78
CA ASP A 93 -11.34 -4.29 5.80
C ASP A 93 -12.26 -3.98 6.99
N ASP A 94 -11.69 -3.59 8.14
CA ASP A 94 -12.44 -3.20 9.34
C ASP A 94 -13.24 -1.90 9.20
N TYR A 95 -12.88 -1.05 8.24
CA TYR A 95 -13.48 0.27 8.05
C TYR A 95 -14.29 0.43 6.76
N GLU A 96 -14.66 -0.67 6.10
CA GLU A 96 -15.54 -0.70 4.91
C GLU A 96 -15.16 0.38 3.87
N LEU A 97 -13.87 0.45 3.51
CA LEU A 97 -13.43 1.37 2.46
C LEU A 97 -14.24 1.14 1.19
N SER A 98 -14.79 2.22 0.62
CA SER A 98 -15.52 2.10 -0.65
C SER A 98 -14.61 1.56 -1.75
N ASP A 99 -15.20 0.83 -2.71
CA ASP A 99 -14.47 0.19 -3.81
C ASP A 99 -13.58 1.17 -4.59
N THR A 100 -13.98 2.45 -4.65
CA THR A 100 -13.20 3.52 -5.32
C THR A 100 -12.13 4.16 -4.44
N ALA A 101 -12.22 4.03 -3.12
CA ALA A 101 -11.24 4.55 -2.18
C ALA A 101 -10.03 3.61 -2.06
N ARG A 102 -10.26 2.30 -2.12
CA ARG A 102 -9.21 1.28 -1.92
C ARG A 102 -8.07 1.36 -2.95
N PRO A 103 -8.30 1.45 -4.28
CA PRO A 103 -7.23 1.63 -5.26
C PRO A 103 -6.42 2.91 -5.02
N ARG A 104 -7.06 3.97 -4.50
CA ARG A 104 -6.36 5.23 -4.15
C ARG A 104 -5.47 5.03 -2.94
N VAL A 105 -5.94 4.34 -1.91
CA VAL A 105 -5.13 4.02 -0.72
C VAL A 105 -3.92 3.18 -1.13
N VAL A 106 -4.12 2.11 -1.91
CA VAL A 106 -3.04 1.28 -2.47
C VAL A 106 -2.04 2.14 -3.23
N SER A 107 -2.50 2.98 -4.17
CA SER A 107 -1.65 3.88 -4.95
C SER A 107 -0.83 4.86 -4.10
N ARG A 108 -1.41 5.37 -3.01
CA ARG A 108 -0.71 6.27 -2.08
C ARG A 108 0.34 5.54 -1.25
N ILE A 109 0.03 4.36 -0.73
CA ILE A 109 0.97 3.54 0.04
C ILE A 109 2.14 3.12 -0.86
N THR A 110 1.88 2.63 -2.07
CA THR A 110 2.92 2.24 -3.04
C THR A 110 3.73 3.43 -3.55
N SER A 111 3.15 4.63 -3.60
CA SER A 111 3.91 5.86 -3.85
C SER A 111 4.84 6.20 -2.69
N ALA A 112 4.37 6.10 -1.44
CA ALA A 112 5.17 6.36 -0.25
C ALA A 112 6.29 5.32 -0.04
N ALA A 113 6.05 4.07 -0.47
CA ALA A 113 7.05 3.01 -0.51
C ALA A 113 8.17 3.26 -1.53
N ARG A 114 7.95 4.12 -2.52
CA ARG A 114 8.95 4.46 -3.56
C ARG A 114 9.61 5.82 -3.33
N SER A 115 9.14 6.60 -2.36
CA SER A 115 9.74 7.89 -2.02
C SER A 115 10.84 7.71 -0.98
N SER A 116 12.07 8.05 -1.35
CA SER A 116 13.27 7.90 -0.50
C SER A 116 14.06 9.21 -0.30
N ASP A 117 13.55 10.36 -0.76
CA ASP A 117 14.27 11.63 -0.64
C ASP A 117 14.19 12.20 0.78
N THR A 118 15.30 12.10 1.51
CA THR A 118 15.57 12.92 2.69
C THR A 118 16.95 13.54 2.49
N GLU A 119 17.01 14.86 2.43
CA GLU A 119 18.29 15.58 2.42
C GLU A 119 19.04 15.29 3.73
N LEU A 120 20.20 14.64 3.61
CA LEU A 120 21.06 14.36 4.74
C LEU A 120 21.82 15.64 5.13
N THR A 121 21.90 15.93 6.42
CA THR A 121 22.63 17.08 6.96
C THR A 121 23.52 16.67 8.15
N GLY A 122 24.56 17.45 8.43
CA GLY A 122 25.45 17.23 9.58
C GLY A 122 26.16 15.87 9.55
N VAL A 123 26.24 15.21 10.71
CA VAL A 123 26.92 13.91 10.91
C VAL A 123 26.35 12.81 10.00
N ALA A 124 25.06 12.91 9.63
CA ALA A 124 24.42 11.97 8.72
C ALA A 124 25.03 11.96 7.30
N THR A 125 25.74 13.03 6.90
CA THR A 125 26.45 13.08 5.61
C THR A 125 27.86 12.52 5.70
N THR A 126 28.50 12.62 6.86
CA THR A 126 29.93 12.34 7.03
C THR A 126 30.20 10.92 7.55
N GLU A 127 29.33 10.37 8.41
CA GLU A 127 29.49 9.02 8.95
C GLU A 127 28.94 7.96 7.98
N GLY A 128 29.82 7.05 7.52
CA GLY A 128 29.44 6.00 6.57
C GLY A 128 28.43 4.99 7.12
N ALA A 129 28.54 4.64 8.41
CA ALA A 129 27.61 3.72 9.08
C ALA A 129 26.18 4.28 9.10
N VAL A 130 26.03 5.57 9.43
CA VAL A 130 24.72 6.25 9.42
C VAL A 130 24.08 6.21 8.04
N ARG A 131 24.85 6.47 6.97
CA ARG A 131 24.31 6.42 5.60
C ARG A 131 23.85 5.02 5.19
N ARG A 132 24.62 3.98 5.53
CA ARG A 132 24.23 2.58 5.25
C ARG A 132 22.99 2.17 6.05
N ASN A 133 22.95 2.51 7.34
CA ASN A 133 21.81 2.26 8.21
C ASN A 133 20.54 2.98 7.73
N LEU A 134 20.66 4.23 7.24
CA LEU A 134 19.52 4.93 6.63
C LEU A 134 19.06 4.28 5.32
N GLY A 135 19.96 3.66 4.56
CA GLY A 135 19.59 2.85 3.40
C GLY A 135 18.88 1.55 3.80
N GLN A 136 19.34 0.88 4.85
CA GLN A 136 18.70 -0.33 5.38
C GLN A 136 17.32 -0.03 5.97
N GLU A 137 17.17 1.08 6.70
CA GLU A 137 15.87 1.54 7.21
C GLU A 137 14.91 1.88 6.07
N ASP A 138 15.39 2.58 5.04
CA ASP A 138 14.58 2.92 3.87
C ASP A 138 14.10 1.66 3.14
N ALA A 139 14.99 0.68 2.96
CA ALA A 139 14.65 -0.60 2.37
C ALA A 139 13.62 -1.38 3.22
N LEU A 140 13.82 -1.46 4.54
CA LEU A 140 12.86 -2.09 5.46
C LEU A 140 11.48 -1.44 5.33
N ARG A 141 11.41 -0.13 5.49
CA ARG A 141 10.16 0.65 5.45
C ARG A 141 9.46 0.50 4.11
N SER A 142 10.20 0.63 3.00
CA SER A 142 9.65 0.53 1.65
C SER A 142 9.06 -0.87 1.38
N ARG A 143 9.79 -1.93 1.76
CA ARG A 143 9.32 -3.31 1.62
C ARG A 143 8.06 -3.57 2.47
N LEU A 144 8.06 -3.16 3.74
CA LEU A 144 6.89 -3.31 4.63
C LEU A 144 5.67 -2.54 4.10
N LEU A 145 5.84 -1.31 3.58
CA LEU A 145 4.73 -0.56 2.99
C LEU A 145 4.16 -1.24 1.74
N VAL A 146 4.98 -1.88 0.92
CA VAL A 146 4.48 -2.68 -0.20
C VAL A 146 3.69 -3.90 0.28
N THR A 147 4.11 -4.55 1.37
CA THR A 147 3.31 -5.65 1.95
C THR A 147 1.96 -5.17 2.49
N ALA A 148 1.92 -3.99 3.14
CA ALA A 148 0.65 -3.37 3.54
C ALA A 148 -0.23 -3.04 2.34
N ALA A 149 0.33 -2.46 1.28
CA ALA A 149 -0.41 -2.17 0.06
C ALA A 149 -0.99 -3.45 -0.57
N ALA A 150 -0.22 -4.54 -0.58
CA ALA A 150 -0.67 -5.84 -1.06
C ALA A 150 -1.81 -6.41 -0.20
N GLN A 151 -1.74 -6.27 1.13
CA GLN A 151 -2.84 -6.64 2.03
C GLN A 151 -4.11 -5.81 1.73
N VAL A 152 -4.00 -4.49 1.61
CA VAL A 152 -5.14 -3.63 1.26
C VAL A 152 -5.72 -4.00 -0.11
N ALA A 153 -4.86 -4.34 -1.08
CA ALA A 153 -5.28 -4.74 -2.42
C ALA A 153 -5.96 -6.12 -2.44
N LEU A 154 -5.71 -6.99 -1.46
CA LEU A 154 -6.24 -8.34 -1.42
C LEU A 154 -7.69 -8.37 -0.89
N THR A 155 -8.61 -7.83 -1.68
CA THR A 155 -10.06 -7.82 -1.40
C THR A 155 -10.86 -8.39 -2.56
N ASP A 156 -12.12 -8.72 -2.31
CA ASP A 156 -13.11 -8.95 -3.36
C ASP A 156 -13.53 -7.61 -3.97
N TYR A 157 -13.23 -7.40 -5.26
CA TYR A 157 -13.61 -6.20 -5.99
C TYR A 157 -14.98 -6.37 -6.65
N ARG A 158 -15.66 -5.24 -6.91
CA ARG A 158 -16.90 -5.23 -7.70
C ARG A 158 -16.70 -4.80 -9.15
N ALA A 159 -15.56 -4.20 -9.49
CA ALA A 159 -15.26 -3.73 -10.84
C ALA A 159 -13.82 -4.07 -11.26
N GLU A 160 -13.66 -4.52 -12.51
CA GLU A 160 -12.35 -4.87 -13.09
C GLU A 160 -11.37 -3.70 -13.04
N VAL A 161 -11.84 -2.48 -13.35
CA VAL A 161 -10.98 -1.28 -13.36
C VAL A 161 -10.35 -0.98 -12.00
N ASP A 162 -11.08 -1.19 -10.91
CA ASP A 162 -10.59 -0.91 -9.56
C ASP A 162 -9.60 -1.99 -9.10
N ARG A 163 -9.91 -3.26 -9.39
CA ARG A 163 -9.00 -4.39 -9.18
C ARG A 163 -7.69 -4.18 -9.93
N ASP A 164 -7.78 -3.89 -11.22
CA ASP A 164 -6.62 -3.78 -12.11
C ASP A 164 -5.75 -2.59 -11.72
N ALA A 165 -6.35 -1.45 -11.32
CA ALA A 165 -5.60 -0.30 -10.81
C ALA A 165 -4.85 -0.61 -9.51
N ALA A 166 -5.47 -1.35 -8.57
CA ALA A 166 -4.80 -1.75 -7.34
C ALA A 166 -3.70 -2.79 -7.59
N LEU A 167 -3.95 -3.76 -8.46
CA LEU A 167 -2.99 -4.79 -8.85
C LEU A 167 -1.77 -4.19 -9.54
N ASP A 168 -1.98 -3.36 -10.57
CA ASP A 168 -0.90 -2.68 -11.31
C ASP A 168 -0.03 -1.83 -10.39
N SER A 169 -0.66 -1.06 -9.50
CA SER A 169 0.06 -0.21 -8.55
C SER A 169 0.92 -1.03 -7.58
N THR A 170 0.41 -2.16 -7.10
CA THR A 170 1.12 -3.03 -6.15
C THR A 170 2.26 -3.79 -6.84
N VAL A 171 1.98 -4.40 -7.98
CA VAL A 171 2.97 -5.15 -8.77
C VAL A 171 4.12 -4.24 -9.22
N THR A 172 3.81 -3.04 -9.73
CA THR A 172 4.83 -2.06 -10.10
C THR A 172 5.72 -1.68 -8.92
N ALA A 173 5.16 -1.58 -7.72
CA ALA A 173 5.93 -1.26 -6.52
C ALA A 173 6.82 -2.44 -6.06
N ILE A 174 6.32 -3.67 -6.13
CA ILE A 174 7.13 -4.87 -5.88
C ILE A 174 8.31 -4.91 -6.86
N ASP A 175 8.02 -4.75 -8.16
CA ASP A 175 9.02 -4.84 -9.24
C ASP A 175 10.12 -3.78 -9.09
N ALA A 176 9.76 -2.58 -8.63
CA ALA A 176 10.72 -1.51 -8.34
C ALA A 176 11.69 -1.85 -7.19
N LEU A 177 11.26 -2.66 -6.22
CA LEU A 177 12.06 -3.02 -5.05
C LEU A 177 12.90 -4.30 -5.24
N LEU A 178 12.50 -5.19 -6.16
CA LEU A 178 13.17 -6.49 -6.40
C LEU A 178 14.70 -6.39 -6.57
N PRO A 179 15.27 -5.44 -7.36
CA PRO A 179 16.72 -5.40 -7.59
C PRO A 179 17.58 -5.20 -6.33
N GLY A 180 16.99 -4.66 -5.26
CA GLY A 180 17.69 -4.38 -4.00
C GLY A 180 17.38 -5.38 -2.88
N MET A 181 16.69 -6.48 -3.16
CA MET A 181 16.33 -7.48 -2.13
C MET A 181 17.40 -8.58 -2.00
N PRO A 182 17.69 -9.06 -0.78
CA PRO A 182 18.45 -10.28 -0.59
C PRO A 182 17.70 -11.50 -1.12
N ASP A 183 18.43 -12.57 -1.49
CA ASP A 183 17.89 -13.74 -2.20
C ASP A 183 16.63 -14.35 -1.57
N ALA A 184 16.63 -14.57 -0.25
CA ALA A 184 15.48 -15.15 0.45
C ALA A 184 14.24 -14.24 0.36
N THR A 185 14.43 -12.94 0.61
CA THR A 185 13.38 -11.92 0.52
C THR A 185 12.91 -11.72 -0.92
N PHE A 186 13.81 -11.82 -1.90
CA PHE A 186 13.50 -11.78 -3.32
C PHE A 186 12.59 -12.93 -3.72
N GLN A 187 12.90 -14.17 -3.31
CA GLN A 187 12.06 -15.33 -3.61
C GLN A 187 10.69 -15.22 -2.96
N ALA A 188 10.63 -14.76 -1.71
CA ALA A 188 9.37 -14.48 -1.03
C ALA A 188 8.55 -13.40 -1.75
N ALA A 189 9.21 -12.34 -2.25
CA ALA A 189 8.56 -11.26 -2.98
C ALA A 189 7.99 -11.70 -4.32
N VAL A 190 8.75 -12.48 -5.10
CA VAL A 190 8.26 -13.06 -6.37
C VAL A 190 7.09 -14.00 -6.13
N THR A 191 7.15 -14.81 -5.08
CA THR A 191 6.06 -15.74 -4.70
C THR A 191 4.80 -14.96 -4.29
N ALA A 192 4.93 -13.96 -3.42
CA ALA A 192 3.82 -13.11 -3.01
C ALA A 192 3.20 -12.35 -4.19
N ARG A 193 4.03 -11.83 -5.11
CA ARG A 193 3.59 -11.17 -6.34
C ARG A 193 2.77 -12.11 -7.23
N ALA A 194 3.25 -13.33 -7.46
CA ALA A 194 2.53 -14.32 -8.26
C ALA A 194 1.19 -14.68 -7.61
N ALA A 195 1.20 -14.98 -6.30
CA ALA A 195 -0.01 -15.32 -5.57
C ALA A 195 -1.04 -14.17 -5.55
N LEU A 196 -0.59 -12.91 -5.47
CA LEU A 196 -1.44 -11.73 -5.56
C LEU A 196 -2.11 -11.62 -6.94
N ILE A 197 -1.34 -11.79 -8.02
CA ILE A 197 -1.87 -11.78 -9.39
C ILE A 197 -2.93 -12.87 -9.54
N ASP A 198 -2.60 -14.10 -9.16
CA ASP A 198 -3.51 -15.24 -9.27
C ASP A 198 -4.79 -15.02 -8.46
N ALA A 199 -4.67 -14.52 -7.23
CA ALA A 199 -5.81 -14.29 -6.36
C ALA A 199 -6.75 -13.19 -6.88
N LEU A 200 -6.22 -12.09 -7.40
CA LEU A 200 -7.04 -11.00 -7.92
C LEU A 200 -7.64 -11.35 -9.29
N LEU A 201 -6.87 -11.96 -10.18
CA LEU A 201 -7.37 -12.35 -11.51
C LEU A 201 -8.34 -13.54 -11.49
N ALA A 202 -8.38 -14.32 -10.40
CA ALA A 202 -9.37 -15.37 -10.21
C ALA A 202 -10.81 -14.84 -9.98
N GLN A 203 -10.97 -13.55 -9.67
CA GLN A 203 -12.28 -12.94 -9.45
C GLN A 203 -13.04 -12.81 -10.78
N ASP A 204 -14.25 -13.38 -10.85
CA ASP A 204 -15.14 -13.22 -12.01
C ASP A 204 -15.91 -11.90 -11.91
N LEU A 205 -15.37 -10.88 -12.57
CA LEU A 205 -15.89 -9.51 -12.53
C LEU A 205 -16.58 -9.09 -13.83
N ARG A 206 -16.82 -10.04 -14.73
CA ARG A 206 -17.44 -9.79 -16.03
C ARG A 206 -18.84 -9.20 -15.88
N PRO A 207 -19.23 -8.23 -16.72
CA PRO A 207 -20.57 -7.65 -16.68
C PRO A 207 -21.64 -8.72 -16.89
N ALA A 208 -22.56 -8.85 -15.94
CA ALA A 208 -23.65 -9.82 -16.04
C ALA A 208 -24.65 -9.44 -17.15
N ALA A 209 -24.72 -8.16 -17.50
CA ALA A 209 -25.58 -7.63 -18.54
C ALA A 209 -24.89 -6.49 -19.31
N SER A 210 -25.17 -6.39 -20.60
CA SER A 210 -24.76 -5.24 -21.42
C SER A 210 -25.98 -4.69 -22.15
N ARG A 211 -26.05 -3.37 -22.32
CA ARG A 211 -27.17 -2.68 -22.94
C ARG A 211 -26.71 -1.55 -23.85
N ASP A 212 -27.29 -1.47 -25.03
CA ASP A 212 -27.08 -0.33 -25.92
C ASP A 212 -28.11 0.77 -25.60
N VAL A 213 -27.60 1.96 -25.26
CA VAL A 213 -28.37 3.14 -24.84
C VAL A 213 -28.34 4.17 -25.98
N SER A 214 -29.44 4.27 -26.72
CA SER A 214 -29.54 5.15 -27.90
C SER A 214 -29.87 6.61 -27.55
N ALA A 215 -30.63 6.84 -26.48
CA ALA A 215 -30.95 8.15 -25.92
C ALA A 215 -30.19 8.34 -24.59
N ALA A 216 -29.61 9.51 -24.36
CA ALA A 216 -28.84 9.77 -23.16
C ALA A 216 -29.72 9.57 -21.92
N LEU A 217 -29.32 8.68 -21.01
CA LEU A 217 -30.07 8.34 -19.79
C LEU A 217 -29.22 8.59 -18.55
N PRO A 218 -29.83 8.97 -17.41
CA PRO A 218 -29.11 9.11 -16.16
C PRO A 218 -28.39 7.80 -15.76
N ALA A 219 -27.15 7.90 -15.26
CA ALA A 219 -26.29 6.79 -14.87
C ALA A 219 -26.93 6.02 -13.71
N VAL A 220 -27.48 6.73 -12.72
CA VAL A 220 -28.30 6.15 -11.64
C VAL A 220 -29.47 5.31 -12.16
N VAL A 221 -30.13 5.74 -13.24
CA VAL A 221 -31.27 5.00 -13.83
C VAL A 221 -30.78 3.75 -14.56
N LEU A 222 -29.63 3.84 -15.23
CA LEU A 222 -29.03 2.69 -15.91
C LEU A 222 -28.48 1.67 -14.91
N ALA A 223 -27.80 2.13 -13.85
CA ALA A 223 -27.33 1.31 -12.74
C ALA A 223 -28.48 0.55 -12.07
N TYR A 224 -29.56 1.26 -11.72
CA TYR A 224 -30.77 0.64 -11.17
C TYR A 224 -31.38 -0.41 -12.13
N ARG A 225 -31.47 -0.11 -13.43
CA ARG A 225 -32.03 -1.04 -14.43
C ARG A 225 -31.16 -2.28 -14.66
N LEU A 226 -29.87 -2.18 -14.39
CA LEU A 226 -28.91 -3.27 -14.54
C LEU A 226 -28.65 -3.99 -13.21
N GLY A 227 -29.29 -3.57 -12.12
CA GLY A 227 -29.19 -4.20 -10.82
C GLY A 227 -27.82 -4.04 -10.16
N VAL A 228 -27.08 -2.97 -10.48
CA VAL A 228 -25.75 -2.69 -9.94
C VAL A 228 -25.70 -1.34 -9.25
N ASP A 229 -24.79 -1.20 -8.29
CA ASP A 229 -24.54 0.07 -7.61
C ASP A 229 -24.05 1.12 -8.61
N GLU A 230 -24.46 2.38 -8.41
CA GLU A 230 -24.09 3.48 -9.31
C GLU A 230 -22.57 3.66 -9.38
N SER A 231 -21.84 3.53 -8.27
CA SER A 231 -20.38 3.61 -8.23
C SER A 231 -19.71 2.55 -9.11
N VAL A 232 -20.20 1.30 -9.04
CA VAL A 232 -19.72 0.17 -9.84
C VAL A 232 -20.03 0.40 -11.31
N PHE A 233 -21.25 0.86 -11.63
CA PHE A 233 -21.65 1.20 -12.99
C PHE A 233 -20.79 2.31 -13.60
N LEU A 234 -20.52 3.38 -12.85
CA LEU A 234 -19.68 4.49 -13.29
C LEU A 234 -18.23 4.03 -13.53
N ALA A 235 -17.69 3.20 -12.63
CA ALA A 235 -16.35 2.62 -12.76
C ALA A 235 -16.24 1.74 -14.02
N ARG A 236 -17.17 0.78 -14.19
CA ARG A 236 -17.19 -0.15 -15.35
C ARG A 236 -17.31 0.55 -16.70
N ASN A 237 -17.99 1.69 -16.76
CA ASN A 237 -18.26 2.42 -17.99
C ASN A 237 -17.36 3.66 -18.20
N ALA A 238 -16.37 3.86 -17.32
CA ALA A 238 -15.46 5.01 -17.34
C ALA A 238 -16.18 6.38 -17.42
N VAL A 239 -17.35 6.50 -16.79
CA VAL A 239 -18.18 7.72 -16.85
C VAL A 239 -17.81 8.65 -15.70
N ARG A 240 -17.30 9.85 -16.01
CA ARG A 240 -17.17 10.92 -15.03
C ARG A 240 -18.51 11.66 -14.90
N HIS A 241 -18.98 11.87 -13.67
CA HIS A 241 -20.16 12.69 -13.36
C HIS A 241 -20.08 14.06 -14.09
N PRO A 242 -21.12 14.55 -14.80
CA PRO A 242 -22.55 14.29 -14.54
C PRO A 242 -23.31 13.35 -15.50
N LEU A 243 -24.03 12.45 -14.81
CA LEU A 243 -25.33 11.81 -15.03
C LEU A 243 -25.69 11.18 -16.39
N PHE A 244 -25.46 11.73 -17.57
CA PHE A 244 -26.10 11.13 -18.77
C PHE A 244 -25.16 10.26 -19.60
N VAL A 245 -25.50 8.98 -19.76
CA VAL A 245 -24.73 7.99 -20.51
C VAL A 245 -25.46 7.61 -21.80
N LYS A 246 -24.72 7.51 -22.89
CA LYS A 246 -25.18 7.07 -24.21
C LYS A 246 -24.14 6.11 -24.80
N GLY A 247 -24.58 5.12 -25.58
CA GLY A 247 -23.73 4.09 -26.15
C GLY A 247 -23.91 2.74 -25.46
N ARG A 248 -22.97 1.82 -25.69
CA ARG A 248 -22.97 0.52 -25.02
C ARG A 248 -22.56 0.72 -23.56
N VAL A 249 -23.39 0.21 -22.65
CA VAL A 249 -23.11 0.22 -21.21
C VAL A 249 -23.13 -1.18 -20.63
N HIS A 250 -22.34 -1.37 -19.60
CA HIS A 250 -22.13 -2.63 -18.91
C HIS A 250 -22.70 -2.52 -17.49
N GLY A 251 -23.57 -3.47 -17.15
CA GLY A 251 -24.11 -3.67 -15.81
C GLY A 251 -23.06 -4.33 -14.97
#